data_AF-A0A8S9NBD8-F1
#
_entry.id   AF-A0A8S9NBD8-F1
#
_cell.length_a   1.000
_cell.length_b   1.000
_cell.length_c   1.000
_cell.angle_alpha   90.00
_cell.angle_beta   90.00
_cell.angle_gamma   90.00
#
_symmetry.space_group_name_H-M   'P 1'
#
loop_
_entity.id
_entity.type
_entity.pdbx_description
1 polymer ?
#
loop_
_entity_poly.entity_id
_entity_poly.type
_entity_poly.pdbx_seq_one_letter_code
_entity_poly.pdbx_strand_id
1 'polypeptide(L)'
;MTHICRNKRPEFTAWLLEVKEVNLESLPPWEEKKMFKDFMEDHNTGTFTSKKYYDIDGYYRRKLEKEMKKGLKKAGKSERTVFNDEEQRRLEMQEAREKQKEEEVLALKRSMEGGMAQAMKEQARLKEEMVYLYKIGDMEGAAAIQRRLDPDVPM
;
A
#
# COMPACT_ATOMS: atom_id res chain seq x y z
N MET A 1 -4.90 -40.20 -2.94
CA MET A 1 -5.41 -39.99 -4.31
C MET A 1 -6.23 -38.70 -4.50
N THR A 2 -6.65 -38.00 -3.43
CA THR A 2 -7.54 -36.81 -3.51
C THR A 2 -6.81 -35.47 -3.67
N HIS A 3 -5.51 -35.38 -3.35
CA HIS A 3 -4.76 -34.12 -3.41
C HIS A 3 -4.17 -33.81 -4.80
N ILE A 4 -3.78 -34.84 -5.57
CA ILE A 4 -3.21 -34.65 -6.91
C ILE A 4 -4.29 -34.17 -7.90
N CYS A 5 -5.52 -34.67 -7.78
CA CYS A 5 -6.64 -34.25 -8.64
C CYS A 5 -7.05 -32.78 -8.43
N ARG A 6 -6.78 -32.18 -7.26
CA ARG A 6 -7.21 -30.80 -6.97
C ARG A 6 -6.31 -29.76 -7.65
N ASN A 7 -5.02 -30.05 -7.79
CA ASN A 7 -4.04 -29.10 -8.34
C ASN A 7 -4.08 -29.01 -9.87
N LYS A 8 -4.57 -30.05 -10.57
CA LYS A 8 -4.66 -30.08 -12.04
C LYS A 8 -6.04 -29.74 -12.60
N ARG A 9 -6.98 -29.40 -11.73
CA ARG A 9 -8.34 -29.01 -12.11
C ARG A 9 -8.38 -27.75 -12.99
N PRO A 10 -7.65 -26.67 -12.66
CA PRO A 10 -7.64 -25.47 -13.52
C PRO A 10 -7.14 -25.76 -14.94
N GLU A 11 -6.12 -26.62 -15.07
CA GLU A 11 -5.57 -27.01 -16.37
C GLU A 11 -6.53 -27.87 -17.18
N PHE A 12 -7.19 -28.82 -16.52
CA PHE A 12 -8.21 -29.65 -17.14
C PHE A 12 -9.41 -28.82 -17.62
N THR A 13 -9.89 -27.87 -16.82
CA THR A 13 -11.00 -26.96 -17.19
C THR A 13 -10.66 -26.16 -18.44
N ALA A 14 -9.47 -25.56 -18.49
CA ALA A 14 -9.07 -24.77 -19.66
C ALA A 14 -8.87 -25.65 -20.90
N TRP A 15 -8.33 -26.86 -20.76
CA TRP A 15 -8.17 -27.79 -21.87
C TRP A 15 -9.54 -28.24 -22.42
N LEU A 16 -10.52 -28.54 -21.56
CA LEU A 16 -11.87 -28.87 -22.00
C LEU A 16 -12.51 -27.74 -22.79
N LEU A 17 -12.37 -26.50 -22.33
CA LEU A 17 -12.94 -25.33 -23.01
C LEU A 17 -12.24 -25.01 -24.33
N GLU A 18 -10.90 -25.09 -24.39
CA GLU A 18 -10.13 -24.63 -25.54
C GLU A 18 -9.87 -25.72 -26.59
N VAL A 19 -9.74 -26.98 -26.18
CA VAL A 19 -9.41 -28.10 -27.08
C VAL A 19 -10.62 -28.95 -27.42
N LYS A 20 -11.48 -29.21 -26.42
CA LYS A 20 -12.69 -30.02 -26.63
C LYS A 20 -13.94 -29.17 -26.88
N GLU A 21 -13.88 -27.85 -26.63
CA GLU A 21 -15.01 -26.92 -26.73
C GLU A 21 -16.22 -27.36 -25.90
N VAL A 22 -15.99 -28.09 -24.79
CA VAL A 22 -17.05 -28.59 -23.92
C VAL A 22 -17.02 -27.86 -22.57
N ASN A 23 -18.19 -27.40 -22.13
CA ASN A 23 -18.37 -26.85 -20.80
C ASN A 23 -18.47 -27.97 -19.77
N LEU A 24 -17.67 -27.88 -18.70
CA LEU A 24 -17.70 -28.81 -17.57
C LEU A 24 -19.09 -28.98 -16.96
N GLU A 25 -19.87 -27.89 -16.88
CA GLU A 25 -21.21 -27.90 -16.30
C GLU A 25 -22.22 -28.69 -17.14
N SER A 26 -21.94 -28.89 -18.42
CA SER A 26 -22.79 -29.67 -19.32
C SER A 26 -22.50 -31.17 -19.30
N LEU A 27 -21.41 -31.60 -18.64
CA LEU A 27 -20.93 -32.98 -18.67
C LEU A 27 -21.40 -33.79 -17.46
N PRO A 28 -21.89 -35.03 -17.67
CA PRO A 28 -22.18 -35.94 -16.58
C PRO A 28 -20.88 -36.43 -15.90
N PRO A 29 -20.90 -36.76 -14.59
CA PRO A 29 -19.68 -37.08 -13.83
C PRO A 29 -18.83 -38.25 -14.34
N TRP A 30 -19.44 -39.18 -15.09
CA TRP A 30 -18.72 -40.32 -15.68
C TRP A 30 -17.90 -39.89 -16.91
N GLU A 31 -18.39 -38.92 -17.67
CA GLU A 31 -17.73 -38.39 -18.84
C GLU A 31 -16.58 -37.45 -18.42
N GLU A 32 -16.76 -36.68 -17.34
CA GLU A 32 -15.67 -35.90 -16.70
C GLU A 32 -14.47 -36.81 -16.39
N LYS A 33 -14.69 -37.99 -15.80
CA LYS A 33 -13.62 -38.94 -15.46
C LYS A 33 -12.92 -39.51 -16.70
N LYS A 34 -13.67 -39.77 -17.77
CA LYS A 34 -13.10 -40.26 -19.04
C LYS A 34 -12.21 -39.19 -19.66
N MET A 35 -12.73 -37.97 -19.79
CA MET A 35 -11.98 -36.84 -20.34
C MET A 35 -10.76 -36.48 -19.48
N PHE A 36 -10.86 -36.61 -18.16
CA PHE A 36 -9.72 -36.40 -17.26
C PHE A 36 -8.62 -37.45 -17.45
N LYS A 37 -8.99 -38.69 -17.77
CA LYS A 37 -8.01 -39.75 -18.07
C LYS A 37 -7.27 -39.46 -19.37
N ASP A 38 -7.99 -39.06 -20.42
CA ASP A 38 -7.39 -38.67 -21.70
C ASP A 38 -6.47 -37.45 -21.54
N PHE A 39 -6.90 -36.45 -20.76
CA PHE A 39 -6.06 -35.29 -20.40
C PHE A 39 -4.78 -35.70 -19.67
N MET A 40 -4.87 -36.61 -18.70
CA MET A 40 -3.69 -37.09 -17.97
C MET A 40 -2.76 -37.90 -18.86
N GLU A 41 -3.29 -38.66 -19.82
CA GLU A 41 -2.50 -39.38 -20.82
C GLU A 41 -1.70 -38.41 -21.70
N ASP A 42 -2.35 -37.39 -22.25
CA ASP A 42 -1.70 -36.36 -23.06
C ASP A 42 -0.70 -35.51 -22.24
N HIS A 43 -1.02 -35.24 -20.98
CA HIS A 43 -0.13 -34.54 -20.05
C HIS A 43 1.13 -35.37 -19.75
N ASN A 44 0.99 -36.68 -19.56
CA ASN A 44 2.12 -37.55 -19.25
C ASN A 44 2.97 -37.86 -20.49
N THR A 45 2.35 -37.96 -21.67
CA THR A 45 3.03 -38.28 -22.93
C THR A 45 3.64 -37.06 -23.63
N GLY A 46 3.35 -35.85 -23.15
CA GLY A 46 3.95 -34.65 -23.72
C GLY A 46 3.32 -34.22 -25.06
N THR A 47 2.12 -34.70 -25.38
CA THR A 47 1.50 -34.55 -26.70
C THR A 47 0.69 -33.26 -26.87
N PHE A 48 0.57 -32.42 -25.83
CA PHE A 48 -0.18 -31.16 -25.95
C PHE A 48 0.47 -30.21 -26.95
N THR A 49 -0.36 -29.64 -27.83
CA THR A 49 0.04 -28.67 -28.85
C THR A 49 0.63 -27.38 -28.28
N SER A 50 0.29 -27.04 -27.03
CA SER A 50 0.76 -25.82 -26.36
C SER A 50 1.30 -26.13 -24.97
N LYS A 51 2.45 -25.51 -24.65
CA LYS A 51 3.06 -25.58 -23.31
C LYS A 51 2.17 -24.98 -22.20
N LYS A 52 1.13 -24.25 -22.58
CA LYS A 52 0.16 -23.63 -21.66
C LYS A 52 -0.50 -24.67 -20.73
N TYR A 53 -0.85 -25.85 -21.24
CA TYR A 53 -1.65 -26.83 -20.49
C TYR A 53 -0.86 -27.64 -19.45
N TYR A 54 0.47 -27.52 -19.39
CA TYR A 54 1.28 -28.12 -18.34
C TYR A 54 1.34 -27.27 -17.06
N ASP A 55 1.28 -25.95 -17.22
CA ASP A 55 1.38 -24.95 -16.14
C ASP A 55 0.70 -23.65 -16.59
N ILE A 56 -0.62 -23.61 -16.41
CA ILE A 56 -1.45 -22.47 -16.81
C ILE A 56 -1.09 -21.22 -16.00
N ASP A 57 -0.90 -21.38 -14.69
CA ASP A 57 -0.58 -20.26 -13.80
C ASP A 57 0.78 -19.66 -14.14
N GLY A 58 1.80 -20.48 -14.39
CA GLY A 58 3.10 -19.99 -14.85
C GLY A 58 3.03 -19.37 -16.24
N TYR A 59 2.18 -19.89 -17.14
CA TYR A 59 1.98 -19.27 -18.44
C TYR A 59 1.40 -17.86 -18.32
N TYR A 60 0.33 -17.67 -17.53
CA TYR A 60 -0.29 -16.36 -17.34
C TYR A 60 0.61 -15.39 -16.58
N ARG A 61 1.34 -15.84 -15.55
CA ARG A 61 2.36 -15.03 -14.88
C ARG A 61 3.42 -14.51 -15.85
N ARG A 62 4.01 -15.41 -16.64
CA ARG A 62 5.00 -15.02 -17.67
C ARG A 62 4.41 -14.10 -18.73
N LYS A 63 3.14 -14.29 -19.10
CA LYS A 63 2.44 -13.41 -20.06
C LYS A 63 2.28 -12.01 -19.47
N LEU A 64 1.80 -11.90 -18.22
CA LEU A 64 1.67 -10.62 -17.51
C LEU A 64 3.02 -9.92 -17.35
N GLU A 65 4.07 -10.63 -16.95
CA GLU A 65 5.43 -10.07 -16.84
C GLU A 65 5.95 -9.55 -18.18
N LYS A 66 5.72 -10.28 -19.27
CA LYS A 66 6.10 -9.83 -20.62
C LYS A 66 5.34 -8.57 -21.02
N GLU A 67 4.04 -8.49 -20.74
CA GLU A 67 3.24 -7.30 -21.05
C GLU A 67 3.64 -6.10 -20.19
N MET A 68 3.89 -6.28 -18.89
CA MET A 68 4.42 -5.21 -18.02
C MET A 68 5.79 -4.72 -18.52
N LYS A 69 6.69 -5.64 -18.86
CA LYS A 69 8.03 -5.29 -19.39
C LYS A 69 7.95 -4.62 -20.75
N LYS A 70 7.00 -5.01 -21.62
CA LYS A 70 6.73 -4.32 -22.88
C LYS A 70 6.16 -2.92 -22.64
N GLY A 71 5.24 -2.75 -21.69
CA GLY A 71 4.71 -1.45 -21.27
C GLY A 71 5.82 -0.52 -20.81
N LEU A 72 6.73 -1.01 -19.96
CA LEU A 72 7.89 -0.25 -19.49
C LEU A 72 8.88 0.09 -20.63
N LYS A 73 9.15 -0.86 -21.53
CA LYS A 73 9.99 -0.63 -22.71
C LYS A 73 9.35 0.33 -23.71
N LYS A 74 8.02 0.31 -23.85
CA LYS A 74 7.27 1.22 -24.72
C LYS A 74 7.19 2.62 -24.11
N ALA A 75 7.11 2.74 -22.79
CA ALA A 75 7.27 4.01 -22.09
C ALA A 75 8.68 4.61 -22.29
N GLY A 76 9.73 3.77 -22.27
CA GLY A 76 11.11 4.20 -22.54
C GLY A 76 11.46 4.44 -24.02
N LYS A 77 10.67 3.90 -24.97
CA LYS A 77 10.83 4.11 -26.42
C LYS A 77 9.77 5.02 -27.05
N SER A 78 8.84 5.54 -26.26
CA SER A 78 8.01 6.65 -26.71
C SER A 78 8.97 7.83 -26.85
N GLU A 79 9.41 8.09 -28.07
CA GLU A 79 10.09 9.33 -28.41
C GLU A 79 9.30 10.47 -27.73
N ARG A 80 9.99 11.23 -26.87
CA ARG A 80 9.41 12.32 -26.10
C ARG A 80 8.98 13.40 -27.08
N THR A 81 7.76 13.32 -27.58
CA THR A 81 7.19 14.30 -28.54
C THR A 81 6.60 15.53 -27.85
N VAL A 82 6.79 15.69 -26.54
CA VAL A 82 6.29 16.85 -25.79
C VAL A 82 7.48 17.75 -25.38
N PHE A 83 7.73 18.75 -26.22
CA PHE A 83 8.55 19.93 -25.94
C PHE A 83 7.75 20.90 -25.05
N ASN A 84 7.52 20.52 -23.80
CA ASN A 84 6.99 21.43 -22.77
C ASN A 84 7.98 21.51 -21.59
N ASP A 85 9.26 21.70 -21.93
CA ASP A 85 10.38 21.74 -20.98
C ASP A 85 10.36 22.98 -20.07
N GLU A 86 9.69 24.05 -20.52
CA GLU A 86 9.56 25.30 -19.78
C GLU A 86 8.54 25.20 -18.63
N GLU A 87 7.43 24.47 -18.81
CA GLU A 87 6.43 24.28 -17.76
C GLU A 87 6.91 23.34 -16.65
N GLN A 88 7.62 22.26 -17.02
CA GLN A 88 8.23 21.36 -16.03
C GLN A 88 9.28 22.08 -15.18
N ARG A 89 10.13 22.91 -15.80
CA ARG A 89 11.13 23.70 -15.08
C ARG A 89 10.50 24.72 -14.12
N ARG A 90 9.33 25.28 -14.47
CA ARG A 90 8.58 26.18 -13.58
C ARG A 90 8.03 25.46 -12.36
N LEU A 91 7.48 24.26 -12.53
CA LEU A 91 6.99 23.43 -11.42
C LEU A 91 8.13 23.00 -10.50
N GLU A 92 9.26 22.53 -11.05
CA GLU A 92 10.43 22.15 -10.25
C GLU A 92 10.97 23.34 -9.43
N MET A 93 10.99 24.55 -10.01
CA MET A 93 11.42 25.76 -9.31
C MET A 93 10.42 26.19 -8.23
N GLN A 94 9.12 25.97 -8.44
CA GLN A 94 8.09 26.22 -7.43
C GLN A 94 8.21 25.25 -6.26
N GLU A 95 8.32 23.95 -6.52
CA GLU A 95 8.51 22.92 -5.49
C GLU A 95 9.80 23.15 -4.70
N ALA A 96 10.89 23.56 -5.36
CA ALA A 96 12.14 23.89 -4.67
C ALA A 96 11.99 25.10 -3.73
N ARG A 97 11.25 26.13 -4.16
CA ARG A 97 10.96 27.31 -3.31
C ARG A 97 10.02 26.97 -2.16
N GLU A 98 9.03 26.11 -2.40
CA GLU A 98 8.11 25.65 -1.35
C GLU A 98 8.85 24.82 -0.29
N LYS A 99 9.71 23.88 -0.71
CA LYS A 99 10.56 23.11 0.22
C LYS A 99 11.46 24.02 1.05
N GLN A 100 12.09 25.02 0.44
CA GLN A 100 12.91 26.00 1.18
C GLN A 100 12.09 26.79 2.20
N LYS A 101 10.88 27.23 1.83
CA LYS A 101 9.97 27.92 2.76
C LYS A 101 9.51 27.02 3.90
N GLU A 102 9.20 25.76 3.60
CA GLU A 102 8.81 24.78 4.63
C GLU A 102 9.95 24.51 5.61
N GLU A 103 11.18 24.35 5.12
CA GLU A 103 12.37 24.21 5.96
C GLU A 103 12.61 25.45 6.85
N GLU A 104 12.43 26.65 6.29
CA GLU A 104 12.57 27.91 7.03
C GLU A 104 11.49 28.06 8.11
N VAL A 105 10.23 27.72 7.79
CA VAL A 105 9.12 27.72 8.76
C VAL A 105 9.36 26.68 9.86
N LEU A 106 9.88 25.51 9.52
CA LEU A 106 10.19 24.46 10.50
C LEU A 106 11.34 24.87 11.40
N ALA A 107 12.38 25.50 10.85
CA ALA A 107 13.48 26.08 11.63
C ALA A 107 13.00 27.20 12.55
N LEU A 108 12.13 28.09 12.06
CA LEU A 108 11.51 29.15 12.85
C LEU A 108 10.67 28.56 13.98
N LYS A 109 9.83 27.56 13.71
CA LYS A 109 9.05 26.86 14.73
C LYS A 109 9.95 26.23 15.80
N ARG A 110 11.06 25.61 15.40
CA ARG A 110 12.06 25.04 16.31
C ARG A 110 12.75 26.11 17.18
N SER A 111 13.01 27.29 16.63
CA SER A 111 13.53 28.43 17.41
C SER A 111 12.48 29.01 18.38
N MET A 112 11.21 29.07 17.97
CA MET A 112 10.10 29.54 18.80
C MET A 112 9.76 28.56 19.93
N GLU A 113 10.04 27.27 19.76
CA GLU A 113 9.91 26.26 20.81
C GLU A 113 10.85 26.46 22.01
N GLY A 114 11.83 27.37 21.92
CA GLY A 114 12.74 27.71 23.02
C GLY A 114 12.16 28.74 24.01
N GLY A 115 12.30 28.47 25.30
CA GLY A 115 12.06 29.42 26.39
C GLY A 115 10.58 29.76 26.61
N MET A 116 10.01 30.66 25.81
CA MET A 116 8.68 31.21 26.04
C MET A 116 7.55 30.23 25.72
N ALA A 117 7.67 29.44 24.65
CA ALA A 117 6.67 28.40 24.33
C ALA A 117 6.67 27.25 25.35
N GLN A 118 7.83 26.92 25.92
CA GLN A 118 7.93 25.96 27.01
C GLN A 118 7.33 26.52 28.31
N ALA A 119 7.62 27.77 28.65
CA ALA A 119 7.02 28.45 29.80
C ALA A 119 5.48 28.52 29.71
N MET A 120 4.92 28.81 28.53
CA MET A 120 3.46 28.79 28.33
C MET A 120 2.86 27.39 28.47
N LYS A 121 3.54 26.35 27.96
CA LYS A 121 3.12 24.95 28.15
C LYS A 121 3.16 24.54 29.62
N GLU A 122 4.19 24.96 30.37
CA GLU A 122 4.32 24.67 31.79
C GLU A 122 3.25 25.39 32.61
N GLN A 123 2.99 26.67 32.33
CA GLN A 123 1.89 27.41 32.96
C GLN A 123 0.52 26.78 32.65
N ALA A 124 0.29 26.31 31.42
CA ALA A 124 -0.93 25.60 31.06
C ALA A 124 -1.09 24.28 31.82
N ARG A 125 0.00 23.50 31.95
CA ARG A 125 0.00 22.25 32.72
C ARG A 125 -0.33 22.47 34.20
N LEU A 126 0.29 23.49 34.82
CA LEU A 126 0.04 23.84 36.22
C LEU A 126 -1.42 24.27 36.44
N LYS A 127 -2.02 25.03 35.51
CA LYS A 127 -3.45 25.38 35.57
C LYS A 127 -4.36 24.15 35.49
N GLU A 128 -4.04 23.19 34.62
CA GLU A 128 -4.80 21.96 34.48
C GLU A 128 -4.70 21.09 35.74
N GLU A 129 -3.51 20.98 36.32
CA GLU A 129 -3.26 20.26 37.58
C GLU A 129 -4.01 20.91 38.75
N MET A 130 -4.04 22.24 38.82
CA MET A 130 -4.84 22.98 39.79
C MET A 130 -6.33 22.67 39.65
N VAL A 131 -6.88 22.68 38.43
CA VAL A 131 -8.30 22.35 38.17
C VAL A 131 -8.61 20.91 38.60
N TYR A 132 -7.68 19.98 38.40
CA TYR A 132 -7.82 18.59 38.83
C TYR A 132 -7.86 18.46 40.37
N LEU A 133 -6.97 19.15 41.09
CA LEU A 133 -6.95 19.15 42.56
C LEU A 133 -8.23 19.76 43.15
N TYR A 134 -8.73 20.85 42.56
CA TYR A 134 -10.03 21.41 42.93
C TYR A 134 -11.17 20.41 42.73
N LYS A 135 -11.13 19.62 41.66
CA LYS A 135 -12.15 18.61 41.36
C LYS A 135 -12.15 17.44 42.35
N ILE A 136 -11.00 17.14 42.94
CA ILE A 136 -10.83 16.07 43.96
C ILE A 136 -11.07 16.60 45.38
N GLY A 137 -11.13 17.92 45.57
CA GLY A 137 -11.39 18.56 46.86
C GLY A 137 -10.11 18.81 47.69
N ASP A 138 -8.93 18.67 47.09
CA ASP A 138 -7.65 19.01 47.72
C ASP A 138 -7.36 20.51 47.52
N MET A 139 -7.90 21.31 48.45
CA MET A 139 -7.82 22.77 48.41
C MET A 139 -6.43 23.31 48.78
N GLU A 140 -5.65 22.56 49.56
CA GLU A 140 -4.29 22.95 49.97
C GLU A 140 -3.31 22.76 48.81
N GLY A 141 -3.39 21.64 48.10
CA GLY A 141 -2.59 21.40 46.90
C GLY A 141 -2.89 22.40 45.79
N ALA A 142 -4.17 22.74 45.57
CA ALA A 142 -4.56 23.74 44.59
C ALA A 142 -4.03 25.15 44.93
N ALA A 143 -4.04 25.55 46.21
CA ALA A 143 -3.51 26.83 46.67
C ALA A 143 -1.98 26.91 46.53
N ALA A 144 -1.26 25.81 46.72
CA ALA A 144 0.19 25.74 46.51
C ALA A 144 0.56 25.94 45.03
N ILE A 145 -0.21 25.38 44.09
CA ILE A 145 -0.01 25.59 42.65
C ILE A 145 -0.34 27.03 42.26
N GLN A 146 -1.39 27.63 42.83
CA GLN A 146 -1.75 29.03 42.60
C GLN A 146 -0.60 29.99 42.98
N ARG A 147 0.01 29.79 44.15
CA ARG A 147 1.18 30.60 44.60
C ARG A 147 2.37 30.51 43.66
N ARG A 148 2.57 29.37 42.99
CA ARG A 148 3.64 29.16 42.01
C ARG A 148 3.32 29.79 40.65
N LEU A 149 2.04 30.01 40.35
CA LEU A 149 1.55 30.56 39.09
C LEU A 149 1.50 32.10 39.08
N ASP A 150 1.40 32.72 40.26
CA ASP A 150 1.34 34.18 40.43
C ASP A 150 2.76 34.80 40.48
N PRO A 151 3.14 35.69 39.54
CA PRO A 151 4.48 36.27 39.47
C PRO A 151 4.72 37.48 40.41
N ASP A 152 3.76 37.87 41.25
CA ASP A 152 3.80 39.14 42.01
C ASP A 152 3.53 38.99 43.53
N VAL A 153 3.90 37.84 44.12
CA VAL A 153 4.00 37.72 45.58
C VAL A 153 5.44 38.09 45.99
N PRO A 154 5.68 39.24 46.65
CA PRO A 154 6.98 39.51 47.24
C PRO A 154 7.27 38.46 48.31
N MET A 155 8.40 37.76 48.17
CA MET A 155 9.02 36.98 49.25
C MET A 155 9.41 37.89 50.41
#